data_AF-A0A6N8ZPL4-F1
#
_entry.id   AF-A0A6N8ZPL4-F1
#
_cell.length_a   1.000
_cell.length_b   1.000
_cell.length_c   1.000
_cell.angle_alpha   90.00
_cell.angle_beta   90.00
_cell.angle_gamma   90.00
#
_symmetry.space_group_name_H-M   'P 1'
#
loop_
_entity.id
_entity.type
_entity.pdbx_description
1 polymer ?
#
loop_
_entity_poly.entity_id
_entity_poly.type
_entity_poly.pdbx_seq_one_letter_code
_entity_poly.pdbx_strand_id
1 'polypeptide(L)' 'MSQKAWLDQQAVLRRVSISSLIRRAVSEYRIREQRRAGVPFEEVLNLTAGIWEAEDGFDYQERIRKEWRGALDSG' A
#
# COMPACT_ATOMS: atom_id res chain seq x y z
N MET A 1 0.38 5.45 33.23
CA MET A 1 -0.06 6.73 32.62
C MET A 1 -1.14 6.45 31.60
N SER A 2 -2.21 7.26 31.52
CA SER A 2 -3.31 7.05 30.57
C SER A 2 -3.02 7.70 29.21
N GLN A 3 -3.61 7.17 28.14
CA GLN A 3 -3.47 7.71 26.77
C GLN A 3 -3.93 9.17 26.69
N LYS A 4 -5.02 9.51 27.39
CA LYS A 4 -5.51 10.89 27.48
C LYS A 4 -4.48 11.83 28.11
N ALA A 5 -3.88 11.45 29.25
CA ALA A 5 -2.89 12.29 29.93
C ALA A 5 -1.65 12.55 29.06
N TRP A 6 -1.24 11.54 28.28
CA TRP A 6 -0.18 11.71 27.30
C TRP A 6 -0.60 12.69 26.17
N LEU A 7 -1.81 12.56 25.62
CA LEU A 7 -2.31 13.49 24.59
C LEU A 7 -2.45 14.93 25.11
N ASP A 8 -2.92 15.10 26.35
CA ASP A 8 -2.99 16.40 27.03
C ASP A 8 -1.58 17.05 27.07
N GLN A 9 -0.57 16.31 27.53
CA GLN A 9 0.82 16.78 27.58
C GLN A 9 1.37 17.12 26.19
N GLN A 10 1.13 16.26 25.21
CA GLN A 10 1.59 16.43 23.83
C GLN A 10 0.96 17.63 23.13
N ALA A 11 -0.28 17.97 23.49
CA ALA A 11 -0.98 19.15 23.01
C ALA A 11 -0.40 20.45 23.61
N VAL A 12 -0.13 20.45 24.92
CA VAL A 12 0.53 21.57 25.63
C VAL A 12 1.91 21.86 25.05
N LEU A 13 2.76 20.84 24.90
CA LEU A 13 4.11 21.00 24.35
C LEU A 13 4.10 21.64 22.95
N ARG A 14 3.09 21.33 22.14
CA ARG A 14 2.95 21.83 20.76
C ARG A 14 2.08 23.09 20.65
N ARG A 15 1.54 23.61 21.76
CA ARG A 15 0.63 24.77 21.81
C ARG A 15 -0.58 24.64 20.86
N VAL A 16 -1.14 23.43 20.77
CA VAL A 16 -2.33 23.14 19.96
C VAL A 16 -3.41 22.48 20.81
N SER A 17 -4.65 22.45 20.34
CA SER A 17 -5.68 21.64 20.98
C SER A 17 -5.45 20.14 20.73
N ILE A 18 -5.91 19.30 21.65
CA ILE A 18 -5.88 17.83 21.50
C ILE A 18 -6.63 17.39 20.25
N SER A 19 -7.76 18.04 19.94
CA SER A 19 -8.53 17.73 18.74
C SER A 19 -7.75 18.05 17.45
N SER A 20 -6.96 19.11 17.45
CA SER A 20 -6.06 19.43 16.34
C SER A 20 -4.93 18.40 16.21
N LEU A 21 -4.36 17.98 17.34
CA LEU A 21 -3.32 16.94 17.38
C LEU A 21 -3.84 15.61 16.81
N ILE A 22 -5.04 15.19 17.22
CA ILE A 22 -5.69 13.96 16.73
C ILE A 22 -6.00 14.07 15.24
N ARG A 23 -6.61 15.17 14.78
CA ARG A 23 -6.91 15.37 13.35
C ARG A 23 -5.66 15.26 12.48
N ARG A 24 -4.56 15.88 12.93
CA ARG A 24 -3.28 15.81 12.23
C ARG A 24 -2.73 14.38 12.20
N ALA A 25 -2.73 13.69 13.34
CA ALA A 25 -2.25 12.31 13.43
C ALA A 25 -3.05 11.36 12.52
N VAL A 26 -4.39 11.50 12.47
CA VAL A 26 -5.26 10.70 11.59
C VAL A 26 -5.00 11.02 10.12
N SER A 27 -4.80 12.29 9.77
CA SER A 27 -4.47 12.69 8.40
C SER A 27 -3.12 12.14 7.95
N GLU A 28 -2.08 12.26 8.78
CA GLU A 28 -0.74 11.72 8.50
C GLU A 28 -0.77 10.19 8.40
N TYR A 29 -1.54 9.51 9.25
CA TYR A 29 -1.75 8.07 9.16
C TYR A 29 -2.39 7.68 7.82
N ARG A 30 -3.48 8.33 7.42
CA ARG A 30 -4.16 8.06 6.13
C ARG A 30 -3.22 8.21 4.94
N ILE A 31 -2.44 9.30 4.90
CA ILE A 31 -1.45 9.53 3.83
C ILE A 31 -0.38 8.44 3.83
N ARG A 32 0.11 8.04 5.01
CA ARG A 32 1.11 6.98 5.13
C ARG A 32 0.57 5.63 4.67
N GLU A 33 -0.67 5.30 5.01
CA GLU A 33 -1.30 4.05 4.59
C GLU A 33 -1.59 4.05 3.08
N GLN A 34 -2.00 5.19 2.49
CA GLN A 34 -2.10 5.33 1.04
C GLN A 34 -0.74 5.14 0.35
N ARG A 35 0.35 5.68 0.90
CA ARG A 35 1.70 5.46 0.37
C ARG A 35 2.19 4.03 0.55
N ARG A 36 1.83 3.37 1.66
CA ARG A 36 2.17 1.97 1.93
C ARG A 36 1.40 0.98 1.07
N ALA A 37 0.19 1.33 0.65
CA ALA A 37 -0.64 0.50 -0.22
C ALA A 37 -0.01 0.29 -1.61
N GLY A 38 1.11 0.96 -1.92
CA GLY A 38 1.74 0.91 -3.23
C GLY A 38 0.93 1.67 -4.27
N VAL A 39 1.34 1.57 -5.54
CA VAL A 39 0.50 2.02 -6.64
C VAL A 39 -0.74 1.10 -6.65
N PRO A 40 -1.97 1.66 -6.61
CA PRO A 40 -3.19 0.86 -6.70
C PRO A 40 -3.11 -0.12 -7.87
N PHE A 41 -3.60 -1.35 -7.67
CA PHE A 41 -3.59 -2.38 -8.71
C PHE A 41 -4.14 -1.87 -10.05
N GLU A 42 -5.23 -1.10 -10.00
CA GLU A 42 -5.83 -0.51 -11.20
C GLU A 42 -4.97 0.54 -11.88
N GLU A 43 -4.18 1.28 -11.12
CA GLU A 43 -3.23 2.24 -11.68
C GLU A 43 -2.03 1.51 -12.32
N VAL A 44 -1.54 0.43 -11.70
CA VAL A 44 -0.53 -0.44 -12.33
C VAL A 44 -1.07 -1.10 -13.60
N LEU A 45 -2.30 -1.63 -13.57
CA LEU A 45 -2.93 -2.21 -14.75
C LEU A 45 -3.07 -1.19 -15.88
N ASN A 46 -3.55 0.02 -15.59
CA ASN A 46 -3.66 1.09 -16.59
C ASN A 46 -2.30 1.51 -17.15
N LEU A 47 -1.26 1.59 -16.30
CA LEU A 47 0.09 1.94 -16.74
C LEU A 47 0.73 0.84 -17.60
N THR A 48 0.37 -0.42 -17.38
CA THR A 48 0.96 -1.58 -18.08
C THR A 48 0.11 -2.08 -19.25
N ALA A 49 -1.13 -1.59 -19.38
CA ALA A 49 -2.03 -1.94 -20.45
C ALA A 49 -1.44 -1.54 -21.81
N GLY A 50 -1.30 -2.51 -22.71
CA GLY A 50 -0.80 -2.29 -24.06
C GLY A 50 0.73 -2.16 -24.19
N ILE A 51 1.49 -2.31 -23.10
CA ILE A 51 2.98 -2.39 -23.18
C ILE A 51 3.44 -3.71 -23.81
N TRP A 52 2.60 -4.75 -23.76
CA TRP A 52 2.95 -6.06 -24.29
C TRP A 52 2.85 -6.11 -25.83
N GLU A 53 3.99 -6.20 -26.50
CA GLU A 53 4.09 -6.22 -27.98
C GLU A 53 4.47 -7.60 -28.55
N ALA A 54 4.54 -8.64 -27.71
CA ALA A 54 4.98 -9.98 -28.13
C ALA A 54 3.81 -10.89 -28.54
N GLU A 55 4.03 -12.21 -28.48
CA GLU A 55 3.00 -13.24 -28.68
C GLU A 55 1.76 -13.03 -27.80
N ASP A 56 0.66 -13.74 -28.07
CA ASP A 56 -0.57 -13.65 -27.28
C ASP A 56 -0.25 -13.71 -25.77
N GLY A 57 -0.63 -12.65 -25.04
CA GLY A 57 -0.29 -12.50 -23.63
C GLY A 57 -0.88 -13.61 -22.75
N PHE A 58 -1.98 -14.23 -23.17
CA PHE A 58 -2.58 -15.37 -22.49
C PHE A 58 -1.73 -16.63 -22.66
N ASP A 59 -1.26 -16.91 -23.87
CA ASP A 59 -0.39 -18.06 -24.16
C ASP A 59 0.94 -17.95 -23.42
N TYR A 60 1.52 -16.74 -23.38
CA TYR A 60 2.70 -16.44 -22.59
C TYR A 60 2.48 -16.71 -21.10
N GLN A 61 1.37 -16.22 -20.53
CA GLN A 61 1.03 -16.43 -19.12
C GLN A 61 0.79 -17.91 -18.80
N GLU A 62 0.10 -18.65 -19.67
CA GLU A 62 -0.15 -20.08 -19.48
C GLU A 62 1.15 -20.89 -19.52
N ARG A 63 2.08 -20.55 -20.42
CA ARG A 63 3.40 -21.18 -20.47
C ARG A 63 4.19 -20.95 -19.18
N ILE A 64 4.32 -19.71 -18.72
CA ILE A 64 5.03 -19.38 -17.48
C ILE A 64 4.40 -20.08 -16.26
N ARG A 65 3.06 -20.11 -16.15
CA ARG A 65 2.38 -20.82 -15.06
C ARG A 65 2.67 -22.32 -15.05
N LYS A 66 2.78 -22.95 -16.22
CA LYS A 66 3.15 -24.37 -16.34
C LYS A 66 4.60 -24.61 -15.91
N GLU A 67 5.52 -23.74 -16.31
CA GLU A 67 6.92 -23.80 -15.88
C GLU A 67 7.05 -23.75 -14.35
N TRP A 68 6.32 -22.84 -13.69
CA TRP A 68 6.37 -22.68 -12.23
C TRP A 68 5.73 -23.85 -11.46
N ARG A 69 4.66 -24.47 -12.00
CA ARG A 69 4.06 -25.67 -11.42
C ARG A 69 4.98 -26.88 -11.54
N GLY A 70 5.58 -27.11 -12.70
CA GLY A 70 6.52 -28.21 -12.89
C GLY A 70 7.77 -28.09 -12.01
N ALA A 71 8.21 -26.87 -11.71
CA ALA A 71 9.32 -26.62 -10.78
C ALA A 71 9.00 -26.96 -9.32
N LEU A 72 7.72 -26.90 -8.92
CA LEU A 72 7.27 -27.24 -7.56
C LEU A 72 7.03 -28.76 -7.37
N ASP A 73 6.83 -29.51 -8.46
CA ASP A 73 6.62 -30.96 -8.45
C ASP A 73 7.94 -31.77 -8.52
N SER A 74 9.08 -31.07 -8.58
CA SER A 74 10.43 -31.66 -8.71
C SER A 74 11.21 -31.75 -7.38
N GLY A 75 10.52 -31.67 -6.24
CA GLY A 75 11.10 -31.69 -4.88
C GLY A 75 10.67 -32.90 -4.06
#